data_AF-A0A1G1ZUG9-F1
#
_entry.id   AF-A0A1G1ZUG9-F1
#
_cell.length_a   1.000
_cell.length_b   1.000
_cell.length_c   1.000
_cell.angle_alpha   90.00
_cell.angle_beta   90.00
_cell.angle_gamma   90.00
#
_symmetry.space_group_name_H-M   'P 1'
#
loop_
_entity.id
_entity.type
_entity.pdbx_description
1 polymer ?
#
loop_
_entity_poly.entity_id
_entity_poly.type
_entity_poly.pdbx_seq_one_letter_code
_entity_poly.pdbx_strand_id
1 'polypeptide(L)'
;MLYWFRRFLSDKIIQDIYVSAGLEVAEAFILIPEAGLCYDYELRLSCWKKWESLYVERGYRTIPIETFIKHAYDAQPIAGLGIKRQEGENLIFFAPLASDRIRQYNTLIQKEIRKQINL
;
A
#
# COMPACT_ATOMS: atom_id res chain seq x y z
N MET A 1 -10.28 15.00 -18.11
CA MET A 1 -10.90 14.13 -19.15
C MET A 1 -10.73 12.61 -18.90
N LEU A 2 -9.77 12.16 -18.07
CA LEU A 2 -9.56 10.72 -17.75
C LEU A 2 -10.50 10.11 -16.68
N TYR A 3 -11.36 10.89 -16.03
CA TYR A 3 -12.20 10.42 -14.92
C TYR A 3 -13.38 9.54 -15.36
N TRP A 4 -13.90 9.74 -16.58
CA TRP A 4 -15.08 9.02 -17.09
C TRP A 4 -14.80 7.57 -17.50
N PHE A 5 -13.62 7.28 -18.07
CA PHE A 5 -13.27 5.92 -18.49
C PHE A 5 -13.14 4.93 -17.32
N ARG A 6 -12.84 5.42 -16.11
CA ARG A 6 -12.69 4.56 -14.92
C ARG A 6 -13.98 3.88 -14.48
N ARG A 7 -15.14 4.45 -14.80
CA ARG A 7 -16.45 3.88 -14.46
C ARG A 7 -16.79 2.64 -15.30
N PHE A 8 -16.12 2.47 -16.45
CA PHE A 8 -16.29 1.31 -17.34
C PHE A 8 -15.31 0.17 -17.07
N LEU A 9 -14.31 0.36 -16.20
CA LEU A 9 -13.44 -0.75 -15.79
C LEU A 9 -14.24 -1.78 -15.00
N SER A 10 -14.05 -3.06 -15.31
CA SER A 10 -14.69 -4.15 -14.57
C SER A 10 -14.15 -4.20 -13.14
N ASP A 11 -14.97 -4.70 -12.22
CA ASP A 11 -14.59 -4.87 -10.82
C ASP A 11 -13.34 -5.77 -10.66
N LYS A 12 -13.16 -6.73 -11.57
CA LYS A 12 -11.95 -7.58 -11.62
C LYS A 12 -10.72 -6.76 -11.98
N ILE A 13 -10.78 -5.91 -13.01
CA ILE A 13 -9.64 -5.06 -13.39
C ILE A 13 -9.25 -4.12 -12.26
N ILE A 14 -10.23 -3.52 -11.57
CA ILE A 14 -9.95 -2.65 -10.42
C ILE A 14 -9.28 -3.43 -9.29
N GLN A 15 -9.75 -4.65 -8.98
CA GLN A 15 -9.13 -5.53 -7.98
C GLN A 15 -7.69 -5.89 -8.36
N ASP A 16 -7.46 -6.32 -9.60
CA ASP A 16 -6.15 -6.74 -10.08
C ASP A 16 -5.15 -5.58 -10.00
N ILE A 17 -5.53 -4.37 -10.45
CA ILE A 17 -4.64 -3.21 -10.38
C ILE A 17 -4.42 -2.76 -8.93
N TYR A 18 -5.45 -2.79 -8.08
CA TYR A 18 -5.31 -2.46 -6.66
C TYR A 18 -4.33 -3.40 -5.96
N VAL A 19 -4.42 -4.70 -6.24
CA VAL A 19 -3.50 -5.71 -5.72
C VAL A 19 -2.08 -5.48 -6.24
N SER A 20 -1.91 -5.30 -7.55
CA SER A 20 -0.60 -5.04 -8.15
C SER A 20 0.08 -3.83 -7.49
N ALA A 21 -0.65 -2.73 -7.32
CA ALA A 21 -0.12 -1.53 -6.68
C ALA A 21 0.22 -1.76 -5.19
N GLY A 22 -0.58 -2.55 -4.47
CA GLY A 22 -0.29 -2.93 -3.08
C GLY A 22 0.96 -3.80 -2.94
N LEU A 23 1.17 -4.73 -3.89
CA LEU A 23 2.36 -5.59 -3.93
C LEU A 23 3.63 -4.81 -4.26
N GLU A 24 3.58 -3.88 -5.23
CA GLU A 24 4.72 -3.00 -5.53
C GLU A 24 5.18 -2.21 -4.29
N VAL A 25 4.23 -1.73 -3.48
CA VAL A 25 4.52 -1.05 -2.21
C VAL A 25 5.09 -2.02 -1.18
N ALA A 26 4.56 -3.24 -1.09
CA ALA A 26 5.04 -4.26 -0.16
C ALA A 26 6.49 -4.69 -0.47
N GLU A 27 6.82 -4.91 -1.74
CA GLU A 27 8.18 -5.19 -2.20
C GLU A 27 9.14 -4.05 -1.81
N ALA A 28 8.73 -2.81 -2.06
CA ALA A 28 9.51 -1.65 -1.65
C ALA A 28 9.68 -1.59 -0.12
N PHE A 29 8.65 -1.93 0.64
CA PHE A 29 8.70 -1.99 2.11
C PHE A 29 9.71 -3.03 2.60
N ILE A 30 9.78 -4.20 1.95
CA ILE A 30 10.73 -5.28 2.27
C ILE A 30 12.17 -4.86 1.94
N LEU A 31 12.37 -4.15 0.83
CA LEU A 31 13.70 -3.73 0.37
C LEU A 31 14.29 -2.56 1.16
N ILE A 32 13.47 -1.70 1.78
CA ILE A 32 13.96 -0.53 2.53
C ILE A 32 14.91 -0.92 3.68
N PRO A 33 14.58 -1.89 4.55
CA PRO A 33 15.51 -2.40 5.56
C PRO A 33 16.81 -3.00 4.98
N GLU A 34 16.75 -3.63 3.80
CA GLU A 34 17.88 -4.37 3.22
C GLU A 34 18.84 -3.48 2.42
N ALA A 35 18.30 -2.56 1.62
CA ALA A 35 19.06 -1.71 0.69
C ALA A 35 19.17 -0.25 1.16
N GLY A 36 18.53 0.10 2.28
CA GLY A 36 18.64 1.41 2.93
C GLY A 36 17.84 2.55 2.27
N LEU A 37 17.50 2.47 0.98
CA LEU A 37 16.68 3.45 0.26
C LEU A 37 15.90 2.79 -0.89
N CYS A 38 14.60 3.06 -0.96
CA CYS A 38 13.76 2.78 -2.13
C CYS A 38 13.34 4.12 -2.77
N TYR A 39 14.02 4.50 -3.85
CA TYR A 39 13.89 5.82 -4.48
C TYR A 39 12.51 6.08 -5.08
N ASP A 40 11.76 5.02 -5.40
CA ASP A 40 10.44 5.06 -6.01
C ASP A 40 9.30 4.69 -5.03
N TYR A 41 9.59 4.53 -3.74
CA TYR A 41 8.58 4.18 -2.73
C TYR A 41 7.41 5.17 -2.73
N GLU A 42 7.68 6.48 -2.71
CA GLU A 42 6.65 7.52 -2.71
C GLU A 42 5.78 7.47 -3.98
N LEU A 43 6.38 7.13 -5.12
CA LEU A 43 5.66 6.96 -6.38
C LEU A 43 4.72 5.75 -6.30
N ARG A 44 5.22 4.59 -5.86
CA ARG A 44 4.43 3.36 -5.69
C ARG A 44 3.30 3.58 -4.68
N LEU A 45 3.59 4.23 -3.56
CA LEU A 45 2.62 4.57 -2.53
C LEU A 45 1.52 5.50 -3.07
N SER A 46 1.88 6.51 -3.86
CA SER A 46 0.91 7.39 -4.50
C SER A 46 -0.01 6.64 -5.48
N CYS A 47 0.55 5.67 -6.20
CA CYS A 47 -0.20 4.79 -7.10
C CYS A 47 -1.19 3.94 -6.30
N TRP A 48 -0.72 3.29 -5.22
CA TRP A 48 -1.57 2.48 -4.36
C TRP A 48 -2.70 3.30 -3.72
N LYS A 49 -2.41 4.49 -3.19
CA LYS A 49 -3.42 5.41 -2.63
C LYS A 49 -4.52 5.77 -3.63
N LYS A 50 -4.14 5.99 -4.89
CA LYS A 50 -5.07 6.30 -5.98
C LYS A 50 -5.99 5.11 -6.30
N TRP A 51 -5.45 3.89 -6.34
CA TRP A 51 -6.25 2.70 -6.59
C TRP A 51 -7.07 2.28 -5.37
N GLU A 52 -6.57 2.50 -4.16
CA GLU A 52 -7.32 2.32 -2.92
C GLU A 52 -8.59 3.17 -2.91
N SER A 53 -8.48 4.44 -3.33
CA SER A 53 -9.63 5.34 -3.44
C SER A 53 -10.68 4.81 -4.42
N LEU A 54 -10.26 4.34 -5.60
CA LEU A 54 -11.18 3.75 -6.59
C LEU A 54 -11.79 2.43 -6.11
N TYR A 55 -11.02 1.62 -5.40
CA TYR A 55 -11.48 0.36 -4.84
C TYR A 55 -12.57 0.59 -3.78
N VAL A 56 -12.38 1.61 -2.94
CA VAL A 56 -13.37 2.08 -1.97
C VAL A 56 -14.62 2.66 -2.63
N GLU A 57 -14.45 3.45 -3.69
CA GLU A 57 -15.57 4.01 -4.47
C GLU A 57 -16.46 2.89 -5.05
N ARG A 58 -15.88 1.73 -5.37
CA ARG A 58 -16.62 0.52 -5.78
C ARG A 58 -17.27 -0.23 -4.62
N GLY A 59 -17.11 0.26 -3.38
CA GLY A 59 -17.72 -0.29 -2.18
C GLY A 59 -16.95 -1.45 -1.56
N TYR A 60 -15.68 -1.66 -1.93
CA TYR A 60 -14.86 -2.71 -1.33
C TYR A 60 -14.18 -2.27 -0.03
N ARG A 61 -13.88 -3.26 0.84
CA ARG A 61 -12.99 -3.10 1.98
C ARG A 61 -11.56 -2.99 1.48
N THR A 62 -10.81 -2.03 2.02
CA THR A 62 -9.37 -1.90 1.75
C THR A 62 -8.58 -2.98 2.51
N ILE A 63 -7.37 -3.23 2.05
CA ILE A 63 -6.51 -4.31 2.54
C ILE A 63 -5.27 -3.70 3.21
N PRO A 64 -4.90 -4.13 4.43
CA PRO A 64 -3.74 -3.61 5.12
C PRO A 64 -2.44 -4.02 4.41
N ILE A 65 -1.41 -3.16 4.46
CA ILE A 65 -0.13 -3.37 3.78
C ILE A 65 0.55 -4.69 4.18
N GLU A 66 0.35 -5.12 5.43
CA GLU A 66 0.86 -6.36 5.99
C GLU A 66 0.33 -7.59 5.25
N THR A 67 -0.87 -7.53 4.70
CA THR A 67 -1.42 -8.64 3.90
C THR A 67 -0.66 -8.76 2.58
N PHE A 68 -0.34 -7.64 1.94
CA PHE A 68 0.48 -7.63 0.74
C PHE A 68 1.92 -8.08 1.03
N ILE A 69 2.50 -7.67 2.17
CA ILE A 69 3.83 -8.14 2.61
C ILE A 69 3.83 -9.66 2.82
N LYS A 70 2.85 -10.21 3.53
CA LYS A 70 2.71 -11.67 3.72
C LYS A 70 2.54 -12.41 2.40
N HIS A 71 1.79 -11.84 1.45
CA HIS A 71 1.67 -12.41 0.12
C HIS A 71 3.00 -12.39 -0.64
N ALA A 72 3.69 -11.25 -0.64
CA ALA A 72 4.97 -11.09 -1.34
C ALA A 72 6.07 -11.99 -0.75
N TYR A 73 6.07 -12.20 0.56
CA TYR A 73 7.10 -12.97 1.26
C TYR A 73 6.81 -14.49 1.29
N ASP A 74 5.57 -14.88 1.59
CA ASP A 74 5.20 -16.29 1.85
C ASP A 74 4.16 -16.86 0.86
N ALA A 75 3.85 -16.13 -0.22
CA ALA A 75 2.77 -16.48 -1.17
C ALA A 75 1.40 -16.71 -0.51
N GLN A 76 1.17 -16.16 0.68
CA GLN A 76 -0.10 -16.31 1.40
C GLN A 76 -1.25 -15.63 0.65
N PRO A 77 -2.46 -16.20 0.63
CA PRO A 77 -3.61 -15.57 -0.01
C PRO A 77 -3.88 -14.15 0.53
N ILE A 78 -4.25 -13.23 -0.35
CA ILE A 78 -4.61 -11.86 0.03
C ILE A 78 -6.01 -11.87 0.66
N ALA A 79 -6.04 -12.02 1.99
CA ALA A 79 -7.27 -11.99 2.76
C ALA A 79 -8.00 -10.64 2.61
N GLY A 80 -9.31 -10.68 2.39
CA GLY A 80 -10.13 -9.48 2.28
C GLY A 80 -10.33 -8.94 0.86
N LEU A 81 -9.64 -9.51 -0.14
CA LEU A 81 -9.83 -9.13 -1.54
C LEU A 81 -11.26 -9.43 -2.02
N GLY A 82 -11.87 -8.48 -2.73
CA GLY A 82 -13.22 -8.56 -3.28
C GLY A 82 -14.35 -8.44 -2.26
N ILE A 83 -14.07 -8.26 -0.96
CA ILE A 83 -15.12 -8.15 0.07
C ILE A 83 -15.74 -6.75 0.02
N LYS A 84 -17.07 -6.68 -0.17
CA LYS A 84 -17.83 -5.42 -0.09
C LYS A 84 -17.99 -4.97 1.37
N ARG A 85 -17.98 -3.67 1.58
CA ARG A 85 -18.27 -3.05 2.89
C ARG A 85 -19.73 -3.26 3.27
N GLN A 86 -19.98 -3.36 4.56
CA GLN A 86 -21.33 -3.34 5.11
C GLN A 86 -21.78 -1.90 5.38
N GLU A 87 -23.09 -1.69 5.43
CA GLU A 87 -23.64 -0.40 5.81
C GLU A 87 -23.24 -0.03 7.25
N GLY A 88 -22.83 1.22 7.47
CA GLY A 88 -22.31 1.69 8.76
C GLY A 88 -20.88 1.23 9.10
N GLU A 89 -20.21 0.47 8.21
CA GLU A 89 -18.83 0.09 8.42
C GLU A 89 -17.88 1.29 8.27
N ASN A 90 -16.94 1.44 9.21
CA ASN A 90 -15.93 2.49 9.15
C ASN A 90 -14.99 2.28 7.97
N LEU A 91 -14.85 3.30 7.14
CA LEU A 91 -13.90 3.30 6.04
C LEU A 91 -12.48 3.56 6.55
N ILE A 92 -11.57 2.62 6.27
CA ILE A 92 -10.15 2.74 6.59
C ILE A 92 -9.37 2.85 5.27
N PHE A 93 -8.42 3.78 5.20
CA PHE A 93 -7.45 3.87 4.11
C PHE A 93 -6.09 3.42 4.67
N PHE A 94 -5.54 2.33 4.15
CA PHE A 94 -4.28 1.77 4.62
C PHE A 94 -3.07 2.38 3.92
N ALA A 95 -3.21 2.94 2.71
CA ALA A 95 -2.08 3.59 2.04
C ALA A 95 -1.55 4.80 2.84
N PRO A 96 -2.38 5.72 3.39
CA PRO A 96 -1.91 6.76 4.30
C PRO A 96 -1.20 6.21 5.55
N LEU A 97 -1.74 5.15 6.16
CA LEU A 97 -1.16 4.53 7.35
C LEU A 97 0.22 3.92 7.08
N ALA A 98 0.44 3.36 5.88
CA ALA A 98 1.74 2.85 5.46
C ALA A 98 2.77 3.98 5.27
N SER A 99 2.36 5.16 4.78
CA SER A 99 3.21 6.35 4.67
C SER A 99 3.79 6.77 6.02
N ASP A 100 2.93 6.85 7.04
CA ASP A 100 3.32 7.28 8.38
C ASP A 100 4.32 6.30 9.01
N ARG A 101 4.11 4.99 8.80
CA ARG A 101 5.02 3.96 9.30
C ARG A 101 6.42 4.06 8.68
N ILE A 102 6.52 4.25 7.36
CA ILE A 102 7.83 4.40 6.71
C ILE A 102 8.54 5.66 7.17
N ARG A 103 7.81 6.77 7.31
CA ARG A 103 8.40 8.02 7.82
C ARG A 103 9.00 7.84 9.21
N GLN A 104 8.30 7.14 10.10
CA GLN A 104 8.81 6.80 11.43
C GLN A 104 10.06 5.92 11.33
N TYR A 105 10.04 4.89 10.50
CA TYR A 105 11.17 3.99 10.30
C TYR A 105 12.43 4.70 9.80
N ASN A 106 12.31 5.54 8.76
CA ASN A 106 13.41 6.33 8.22
C ASN A 106 13.99 7.30 9.25
N THR A 107 13.13 7.87 10.11
CA THR A 107 13.56 8.77 11.20
C THR A 107 14.40 8.02 12.24
N LEU A 108 14.03 6.78 12.58
CA LEU A 108 14.77 5.93 13.51
C LEU A 108 16.14 5.53 12.94
N ILE A 109 16.19 5.10 11.68
CA ILE A 109 17.46 4.77 11.00
C ILE A 109 18.41 5.97 10.97
N GLN A 110 17.92 7.14 10.54
CA GLN A 110 18.72 8.38 10.50
C GLN A 110 19.27 8.73 11.89
N LYS A 111 18.48 8.55 12.94
CA LYS A 111 18.91 8.78 14.32
C LYS A 111 20.01 7.82 14.73
N GLU A 112 19.91 6.56 14.36
CA GLU A 112 20.90 5.52 14.71
C GLU A 112 22.22 5.72 13.95
N ILE A 113 22.17 6.01 12.65
CA ILE A 113 23.35 6.36 11.85
C ILE A 113 24.07 7.58 12.45
N ARG A 114 23.33 8.62 12.86
CA ARG A 114 23.91 9.80 13.51
C ARG A 114 24.59 9.49 14.84
N LYS A 115 24.11 8.51 15.61
CA LYS A 115 24.81 8.08 16.84
C LYS A 115 26.12 7.39 16.50
N GLN A 116 26.15 6.54 15.47
CA GLN A 116 27.34 5.81 15.06
C GLN A 116 28.43 6.71 14.45
N ILE A 117 28.06 7.82 13.80
CA ILE A 117 29.02 8.80 13.24
C ILE A 117 29.60 9.74 14.30
N ASN A 118 28.89 9.97 15.41
CA ASN A 118 29.33 10.86 16.50
C ASN A 118 29.96 10.11 17.69
N LEU A 119 30.30 8.83 17.52
CA LEU A 119 31.09 7.99 18.42
C LEU A 119 32.42 7.66 17.76
#